data_AF-X7ZZD2-F1
#
_entry.id   AF-X7ZZD2-F1
#
_cell.length_a   1.000
_cell.length_b   1.000
_cell.length_c   1.000
_cell.angle_alpha   90.00
_cell.angle_beta   90.00
_cell.angle_gamma   90.00
#
_symmetry.space_group_name_H-M   'P 1'
#
loop_
_entity.id
_entity.type
_entity.pdbx_description
1 polymer ?
#
loop_
_entity_poly.entity_id
_entity_poly.type
_entity_poly.pdbx_seq_one_letter_code
_entity_poly.pdbx_strand_id
1 'polypeptide(L)'
;MVILNADDPAVAAMADKTAARVVRVSRSQSTDAGPSDLWAGPVTLDELARPRFTLHAGDSAVAVHLGVHGEHQVSNALCAAAVAVKCGASLEQVAETLANAGPVSRHRMQVITRADGVTVIDDAYNANPDSMRAGLQALASIAHQAPGRVAAGRCWGRWPNSATTR
;
A
#
# COMPACT_ATOMS: atom_id res chain seq x y z
N MET A 1 0.41 -13.36 -5.80
CA MET A 1 1.10 -12.18 -6.37
C MET A 1 2.11 -11.68 -5.35
N VAL A 2 3.26 -11.19 -5.80
CA VAL A 2 4.32 -10.62 -4.95
C VAL A 2 4.65 -9.20 -5.42
N ILE A 3 5.01 -8.32 -4.48
CA ILE A 3 5.49 -6.96 -4.78
C ILE A 3 6.97 -6.93 -4.46
N LEU A 4 7.79 -6.49 -5.42
CA LEU A 4 9.24 -6.43 -5.31
C LEU A 4 9.72 -5.01 -5.54
N ASN A 5 10.58 -4.53 -4.65
CA ASN A 5 11.33 -3.30 -4.85
C ASN A 5 12.44 -3.55 -5.88
N ALA A 6 12.31 -2.97 -7.06
CA ALA A 6 13.25 -3.14 -8.17
C ALA A 6 14.50 -2.25 -8.04
N ASP A 7 14.55 -1.35 -7.05
CA ASP A 7 15.75 -0.57 -6.70
C ASP A 7 16.78 -1.40 -5.91
N ASP A 8 16.35 -2.50 -5.29
CA ASP A 8 17.21 -3.42 -4.56
C ASP A 8 17.49 -4.67 -5.42
N PRO A 9 18.74 -4.90 -5.87
CA PRO A 9 19.07 -6.04 -6.72
C PRO A 9 18.77 -7.41 -6.08
N ALA A 10 18.91 -7.53 -4.75
CA ALA A 10 18.65 -8.78 -4.05
C ALA A 10 17.15 -9.09 -4.04
N VAL A 11 16.32 -8.07 -3.83
CA VAL A 11 14.85 -8.19 -3.89
C VAL A 11 14.37 -8.39 -5.33
N ALA A 12 14.95 -7.66 -6.29
CA ALA A 12 14.63 -7.80 -7.71
C ALA A 12 14.90 -9.23 -8.21
N ALA A 13 16.02 -9.84 -7.80
CA ALA A 13 16.37 -11.22 -8.13
C ALA A 13 15.40 -12.28 -7.54
N MET A 14 14.55 -11.90 -6.59
CA MET A 14 13.51 -12.82 -6.09
C MET A 14 12.41 -13.06 -7.13
N ALA A 15 12.31 -12.25 -8.18
CA ALA A 15 11.38 -12.45 -9.29
C ALA A 15 11.57 -13.83 -9.94
N ASP A 16 12.81 -14.31 -10.03
CA ASP A 16 13.14 -15.62 -10.63
C ASP A 16 12.85 -16.79 -9.68
N LYS A 17 12.59 -16.51 -8.40
CA LYS A 17 12.39 -17.49 -7.35
C LYS A 17 10.92 -17.78 -7.06
N THR A 18 9.99 -17.18 -7.80
CA THR A 18 8.55 -17.27 -7.55
C THR A 18 7.76 -17.50 -8.83
N ALA A 19 6.77 -18.39 -8.74
CA ALA A 19 5.79 -18.59 -9.81
C ALA A 19 4.62 -17.57 -9.73
N ALA A 20 4.58 -16.73 -8.69
CA ALA A 20 3.54 -15.74 -8.52
C ALA A 20 3.73 -14.54 -9.46
N ARG A 21 2.63 -13.92 -9.90
CA ARG A 21 2.69 -12.63 -10.62
C ARG A 21 3.49 -11.61 -9.79
N VAL A 22 4.53 -11.05 -10.39
CA VAL A 22 5.40 -10.02 -9.82
C VAL A 22 4.83 -8.63 -10.14
N VAL A 23 4.81 -7.75 -9.15
CA VAL A 23 4.56 -6.32 -9.28
C VAL A 23 5.84 -5.60 -8.88
N ARG A 24 6.44 -4.86 -9.81
CA ARG A 24 7.69 -4.12 -9.55
C ARG A 24 7.38 -2.69 -9.13
N VAL A 25 8.02 -2.27 -8.05
CA VAL A 25 7.99 -0.87 -7.61
C VAL A 25 9.40 -0.30 -7.59
N SER A 26 9.54 0.98 -7.94
CA SER A 26 10.86 1.63 -8.01
C SER A 26 10.75 3.14 -7.94
N ARG A 27 11.86 3.81 -7.66
CA ARG A 27 12.01 5.27 -7.85
C ARG A 27 12.31 5.67 -9.30
N SER A 28 12.24 4.73 -10.23
CA SER A 28 12.45 4.92 -11.66
C SER A 28 11.40 4.16 -12.46
N GLN A 29 11.05 4.69 -13.64
CA GLN A 29 10.09 4.05 -14.55
C GLN A 29 10.57 2.68 -15.06
N SER A 30 11.87 2.50 -15.18
CA SER A 30 12.51 1.24 -15.54
C SER A 30 13.81 1.08 -14.78
N THR A 31 14.15 -0.16 -14.45
CA THR A 31 15.45 -0.56 -13.90
C THR A 31 16.04 -1.69 -14.75
N ASP A 32 17.22 -2.20 -14.37
CA ASP A 32 17.81 -3.38 -15.00
C ASP A 32 16.94 -4.64 -14.83
N ALA A 33 16.04 -4.64 -13.82
CA ALA A 33 15.08 -5.71 -13.60
C ALA A 33 13.83 -5.61 -14.49
N GLY A 34 13.76 -4.59 -15.35
CA GLY A 34 12.66 -4.32 -16.28
C GLY A 34 11.82 -3.09 -15.93
N PRO A 35 10.67 -2.89 -16.62
CA PRO A 35 9.78 -1.77 -16.35
C PRO A 35 9.08 -1.92 -14.98
N SER A 36 8.82 -0.79 -14.34
CA SER A 36 8.13 -0.70 -13.06
C SER A 36 6.62 -0.63 -13.25
N ASP A 37 5.84 -1.43 -12.52
CA ASP A 37 4.38 -1.33 -12.52
C ASP A 37 3.91 -0.05 -11.82
N LEU A 38 4.62 0.35 -10.75
CA LEU A 38 4.42 1.61 -10.04
C LEU A 38 5.78 2.27 -9.79
N TRP A 39 5.87 3.58 -9.97
CA TRP A 39 7.10 4.29 -9.67
C TRP A 39 6.89 5.69 -9.12
N ALA A 40 7.88 6.17 -8.36
CA ALA A 40 7.95 7.56 -7.96
C ALA A 40 8.73 8.37 -9.02
N GLY A 41 8.20 9.53 -9.40
CA GLY A 41 8.97 10.56 -10.10
C GLY A 41 10.02 11.22 -9.20
N PRO A 42 10.63 12.33 -9.63
CA PRO A 42 11.63 13.05 -8.84
C PRO A 42 11.12 13.36 -7.43
N VAL A 43 11.91 12.98 -6.43
CA VAL A 43 11.58 13.17 -5.02
C VAL A 43 12.16 14.49 -4.54
N THR A 44 11.33 15.27 -3.86
CA THR A 44 11.74 16.47 -3.13
C THR A 44 11.35 16.33 -1.66
N LEU A 45 12.02 17.06 -0.78
CA LEU A 45 11.69 17.10 0.64
C LEU A 45 11.10 18.46 0.99
N ASP A 46 10.10 18.48 1.87
CA ASP A 46 9.62 19.74 2.44
C ASP A 46 10.46 20.21 3.64
N GLU A 47 10.08 21.34 4.25
CA GLU A 47 10.75 21.94 5.41
C GLU A 47 10.85 21.00 6.62
N LEU A 48 9.98 19.99 6.69
CA LEU A 48 9.97 18.96 7.74
C LEU A 48 10.62 17.66 7.25
N ALA A 49 11.39 17.69 6.17
CA ALA A 49 12.02 16.51 5.56
C ALA A 49 11.03 15.40 5.16
N ARG A 50 9.78 15.77 4.82
CA ARG A 50 8.77 14.83 4.33
C ARG A 50 8.83 14.74 2.80
N PRO A 51 8.89 13.53 2.22
CA PRO A 51 8.94 13.37 0.78
C PRO A 51 7.68 13.84 0.04
N ARG A 52 7.91 14.47 -1.11
CA ARG A 52 6.92 14.81 -2.14
C ARG A 52 7.39 14.28 -3.49
N PHE A 53 6.50 13.59 -4.19
CA PHE A 53 6.77 13.01 -5.50
C PHE A 53 5.46 12.75 -6.25
N THR A 54 5.56 12.53 -7.56
CA THR A 54 4.44 12.01 -8.35
C THR A 54 4.50 10.49 -8.32
N LEU A 55 3.42 9.84 -7.85
CA LEU A 55 3.24 8.39 -7.95
C LEU A 55 2.62 8.08 -9.31
N HIS A 56 3.26 7.20 -10.06
CA HIS A 56 2.78 6.73 -11.35
C HIS A 56 2.36 5.25 -11.26
N ALA A 57 1.30 4.88 -11.98
CA ALA A 57 0.84 3.51 -12.17
C ALA A 57 0.26 3.36 -13.59
N GLY A 58 1.04 2.77 -14.49
CA GLY A 58 0.72 2.79 -15.93
C GLY A 58 0.61 4.21 -16.46
N ASP A 59 -0.52 4.53 -17.12
CA ASP A 59 -0.78 5.86 -17.70
C ASP A 59 -1.35 6.88 -16.68
N SER A 60 -1.64 6.43 -15.46
CA SER A 60 -2.20 7.28 -14.40
C SER A 60 -1.11 7.79 -13.46
N ALA A 61 -1.29 8.99 -12.94
CA ALA A 61 -0.36 9.61 -12.00
C ALA A 61 -1.07 10.50 -10.98
N VAL A 62 -0.54 10.58 -9.76
CA VAL A 62 -1.05 11.44 -8.68
C VAL A 62 0.09 12.06 -7.89
N ALA A 63 -0.08 13.30 -7.44
CA ALA A 63 0.87 13.91 -6.51
C ALA A 63 0.71 13.29 -5.11
N VAL A 64 1.83 12.88 -4.51
CA VAL A 64 1.88 12.30 -3.17
C VAL A 64 2.72 13.19 -2.27
N HIS A 65 2.23 13.41 -1.05
CA HIS A 65 2.98 14.02 0.04
C HIS A 65 2.94 13.02 1.18
N LEU A 66 4.10 12.61 1.69
CA LEU A 66 4.12 11.65 2.79
C LEU A 66 3.91 12.34 4.14
N GLY A 67 3.11 11.74 5.02
CA GLY A 67 3.02 12.15 6.43
C GLY A 67 4.24 11.75 7.27
N VAL A 68 5.07 10.86 6.74
CA VAL A 68 6.29 10.34 7.37
C VAL A 68 7.55 11.04 6.87
N HIS A 69 8.59 11.04 7.72
CA HIS A 69 9.83 11.78 7.49
C HIS A 69 10.88 10.88 6.85
N GLY A 70 11.70 11.46 5.97
CA GLY A 70 12.86 10.80 5.38
C GLY A 70 12.60 10.19 4.00
N GLU A 71 13.54 10.41 3.10
CA GLU A 71 13.49 9.98 1.70
C GLU A 71 13.39 8.45 1.53
N HIS A 72 13.97 7.68 2.46
CA HIS A 72 13.88 6.22 2.48
C HIS A 72 12.44 5.70 2.62
N GLN A 73 11.50 6.54 3.07
CA GLN A 73 10.09 6.17 3.16
C GLN A 73 9.39 6.11 1.79
N VAL A 74 10.01 6.62 0.72
CA VAL A 74 9.42 6.57 -0.64
C VAL A 74 9.28 5.13 -1.12
N SER A 75 10.31 4.30 -0.98
CA SER A 75 10.25 2.89 -1.38
C SER A 75 9.19 2.12 -0.58
N ASN A 76 9.04 2.44 0.71
CA ASN A 76 7.99 1.87 1.55
C ASN A 76 6.60 2.30 1.10
N ALA A 77 6.42 3.59 0.83
CA ALA A 77 5.16 4.13 0.34
C ALA A 77 4.76 3.51 -1.01
N LEU A 78 5.72 3.26 -1.90
CA LEU A 78 5.50 2.60 -3.18
C LEU A 78 5.03 1.14 -3.03
N CYS A 79 5.64 0.37 -2.13
CA CYS A 79 5.17 -0.98 -1.82
C CYS A 79 3.73 -0.98 -1.26
N ALA A 80 3.43 -0.07 -0.32
CA ALA A 80 2.09 0.08 0.23
C ALA A 80 1.07 0.49 -0.85
N ALA A 81 1.43 1.45 -1.71
CA ALA A 81 0.64 1.88 -2.87
C ALA A 81 0.40 0.74 -3.88
N ALA A 82 1.37 -0.14 -4.08
CA ALA A 82 1.18 -1.29 -4.96
C ALA A 82 0.16 -2.28 -4.39
N VAL A 83 0.22 -2.61 -3.09
CA VAL A 83 -0.79 -3.46 -2.46
C VAL A 83 -2.16 -2.81 -2.57
N ALA A 84 -2.23 -1.53 -2.23
CA ALA A 84 -3.43 -0.71 -2.25
C ALA A 84 -4.19 -0.73 -3.58
N VAL A 85 -3.49 -0.38 -4.65
CA VAL A 85 -4.04 -0.35 -6.01
C VAL A 85 -4.50 -1.76 -6.41
N LYS A 86 -3.75 -2.79 -6.03
CA LYS A 86 -4.14 -4.18 -6.30
C LYS A 86 -5.35 -4.65 -5.48
N CYS A 87 -5.60 -4.03 -4.33
CA CYS A 87 -6.83 -4.20 -3.55
C CYS A 87 -8.01 -3.35 -4.06
N GLY A 88 -7.82 -2.55 -5.13
CA GLY A 88 -8.87 -1.77 -5.77
C GLY A 88 -9.00 -0.32 -5.28
N ALA A 89 -8.04 0.18 -4.50
CA ALA A 89 -8.00 1.61 -4.15
C ALA A 89 -7.60 2.45 -5.37
N SER A 90 -8.17 3.65 -5.48
CA SER A 90 -7.75 4.63 -6.48
C SER A 90 -6.41 5.28 -6.08
N LEU A 91 -5.70 5.87 -7.03
CA LEU A 91 -4.44 6.58 -6.75
C LEU A 91 -4.66 7.78 -5.82
N GLU A 92 -5.81 8.44 -5.92
CA GLU A 92 -6.19 9.56 -5.05
C GLU A 92 -6.37 9.10 -3.61
N GLN A 93 -7.06 7.97 -3.39
CA GLN A 93 -7.22 7.37 -2.07
C GLN A 93 -5.87 6.95 -1.47
N VAL A 94 -4.97 6.42 -2.31
CA VAL A 94 -3.59 6.10 -1.91
C VAL A 94 -2.84 7.35 -1.46
N ALA A 95 -2.87 8.42 -2.26
CA ALA A 95 -2.20 9.68 -1.95
C ALA A 95 -2.70 10.30 -0.65
N GLU A 96 -4.02 10.34 -0.45
CA GLU A 96 -4.64 10.84 0.78
C GLU A 96 -4.23 10.02 2.01
N THR A 97 -4.21 8.69 1.88
CA THR A 97 -3.83 7.80 2.99
C THR A 97 -2.35 7.97 3.36
N LEU A 98 -1.47 8.05 2.36
CA LEU A 98 -0.04 8.25 2.57
C LEU A 98 0.29 9.61 3.19
N ALA A 99 -0.49 10.65 2.88
CA ALA A 99 -0.37 11.96 3.50
C ALA A 99 -0.75 11.96 4.98
N ASN A 100 -1.71 11.13 5.35
CA ASN A 100 -2.20 11.02 6.73
C ASN A 100 -1.48 9.92 7.54
N ALA A 101 -0.56 9.17 6.93
CA ALA A 101 0.21 8.13 7.61
C ALA A 101 1.18 8.75 8.62
N GLY A 102 0.94 8.52 9.92
CA GLY A 102 1.83 8.95 11.00
C GLY A 102 2.98 7.97 11.27
N PRO A 103 4.07 8.42 11.92
CA PRO A 103 5.16 7.54 12.34
C PRO A 103 4.69 6.58 13.43
N VAL A 104 4.77 5.26 13.17
CA VAL A 104 4.49 4.21 14.15
C VAL A 104 5.81 3.61 14.60
N SER A 105 6.08 3.67 15.89
CA SER A 105 7.34 3.23 16.51
C SER A 105 7.32 1.74 16.87
N ARG A 106 8.39 1.04 16.44
CA ARG A 106 9.05 -0.17 16.97
C ARG A 106 8.15 -1.36 17.37
N HIS A 107 8.00 -2.37 16.51
CA HIS A 107 8.59 -3.72 16.67
C HIS A 107 7.94 -4.81 15.77
N ARG A 108 8.82 -5.46 14.98
CA ARG A 108 8.82 -6.88 14.50
C ARG A 108 8.13 -7.26 13.18
N MET A 109 8.92 -7.98 12.35
CA MET A 109 8.61 -8.62 11.07
C MET A 109 7.45 -9.62 11.15
N GLN A 110 6.48 -9.48 10.26
CA GLN A 110 5.38 -10.43 10.06
C GLN A 110 5.22 -10.71 8.57
N VAL A 111 5.43 -11.96 8.15
CA VAL A 111 5.06 -12.42 6.81
C VAL A 111 3.54 -12.59 6.79
N ILE A 112 2.84 -11.78 6.00
CA ILE A 112 1.39 -11.83 5.90
C ILE A 112 1.02 -12.47 4.55
N THR A 113 0.45 -13.67 4.62
CA THR A 113 -0.25 -14.27 3.48
C THR A 113 -1.74 -14.01 3.68
N ARG A 114 -2.33 -13.19 2.81
CA ARG A 114 -3.76 -12.93 2.86
C ARG A 114 -4.54 -14.06 2.19
N ALA A 115 -5.80 -14.23 2.62
CA ALA A 115 -6.73 -15.21 2.07
C ALA A 115 -7.10 -14.96 0.58
N ASP A 116 -6.69 -13.82 0.02
CA ASP A 116 -6.86 -13.43 -1.39
C ASP A 116 -5.69 -13.84 -2.30
N GLY A 117 -4.67 -14.56 -1.78
CA GLY A 117 -3.55 -15.07 -2.57
C GLY A 117 -2.44 -14.04 -2.85
N VAL A 118 -2.46 -12.88 -2.17
CA VAL A 118 -1.35 -11.93 -2.17
C VAL A 118 -0.39 -12.29 -1.03
N THR A 119 0.84 -12.64 -1.40
CA THR A 119 1.92 -12.91 -0.45
C THR A 119 2.88 -11.74 -0.53
N VAL A 120 2.94 -10.96 0.54
CA VAL A 120 3.90 -9.89 0.69
C VAL A 120 5.11 -10.49 1.41
N ILE A 121 6.20 -10.72 0.69
CA ILE A 121 7.48 -11.12 1.27
C ILE A 121 8.21 -9.82 1.61
N ASP A 122 8.21 -9.51 2.89
CA ASP A 122 8.85 -8.33 3.46
C ASP A 122 10.26 -8.71 3.94
N ASP A 123 11.26 -8.50 3.08
CA ASP A 123 12.70 -8.57 3.41
C ASP A 123 13.28 -7.16 3.69
N ALA A 124 12.44 -6.21 4.12
CA ALA A 124 12.86 -4.85 4.44
C ALA A 124 13.55 -4.79 5.81
N TYR A 125 14.66 -5.51 5.96
CA TYR A 125 15.45 -5.51 7.19
C TYR A 125 16.18 -4.16 7.44
N ASN A 126 16.06 -3.17 6.54
CA ASN A 126 16.62 -1.82 6.74
C ASN A 126 15.63 -0.65 6.49
N ALA A 127 14.33 -0.89 6.40
CA ALA A 127 13.35 0.20 6.23
C ALA A 127 12.06 -0.10 7.02
N ASN A 128 11.62 0.85 7.84
CA ASN A 128 10.58 0.73 8.87
C ASN A 128 9.30 -0.05 8.43
N PRO A 129 9.10 -1.31 8.88
CA PRO A 129 7.93 -2.13 8.52
C PRO A 129 6.61 -1.67 9.18
N ASP A 130 6.66 -0.88 10.24
CA ASP A 130 5.46 -0.43 10.97
C ASP A 130 4.70 0.68 10.23
N SER A 131 5.41 1.54 9.50
CA SER A 131 4.80 2.54 8.61
C SER A 131 4.09 1.90 7.42
N MET A 132 4.65 0.81 6.86
CA MET A 132 3.99 0.01 5.83
C MET A 132 2.73 -0.66 6.38
N ARG A 133 2.79 -1.28 7.56
CA ARG A 133 1.63 -1.94 8.16
C ARG A 133 0.48 -0.97 8.45
N ALA A 134 0.77 0.20 9.03
CA ALA A 134 -0.24 1.22 9.30
C ALA A 134 -0.83 1.79 8.00
N GLY A 135 0.03 2.07 6.99
CA GLY A 135 -0.41 2.45 5.65
C GLY A 135 -1.30 1.38 5.03
N LEU A 136 -0.89 0.11 5.04
CA LEU A 136 -1.66 -1.03 4.55
C LEU A 136 -2.95 -1.28 5.33
N GLN A 137 -3.00 -1.02 6.64
CA GLN A 137 -4.20 -1.16 7.46
C GLN A 137 -5.19 -0.02 7.21
N ALA A 138 -4.71 1.23 7.19
CA ALA A 138 -5.52 2.38 6.82
C ALA A 138 -6.08 2.21 5.41
N LEU A 139 -5.25 1.71 4.50
CA LEU A 139 -5.62 1.55 3.12
C LEU A 139 -6.48 0.30 2.88
N ALA A 140 -6.25 -0.81 3.58
CA ALA A 140 -7.18 -1.94 3.57
C ALA A 140 -8.57 -1.53 4.13
N SER A 141 -8.61 -0.68 5.15
CA SER A 141 -9.87 -0.10 5.65
C SER A 141 -10.56 0.75 4.58
N ILE A 142 -9.81 1.53 3.80
CA ILE A 142 -10.37 2.36 2.70
C ILE A 142 -10.80 1.51 1.50
N ALA A 143 -10.04 0.47 1.13
CA ALA A 143 -10.42 -0.48 0.08
C ALA A 143 -11.70 -1.26 0.42
N HIS A 144 -11.93 -1.56 1.71
CA HIS A 144 -13.19 -2.12 2.19
C HIS A 144 -14.36 -1.11 2.19
N GLN A 145 -14.07 0.19 2.10
CA GLN A 145 -15.06 1.28 2.06
C GLN A 145 -15.25 1.86 0.64
N ALA A 146 -14.54 1.37 -0.37
CA ALA A 146 -14.70 1.82 -1.75
C ALA A 146 -16.15 1.55 -2.23
N PRO A 147 -16.85 2.55 -2.80
CA PRO A 147 -18.23 2.41 -3.25
C PRO A 147 -18.26 1.56 -4.52
N GLY A 148 -18.38 0.25 -4.36
CA GLY A 148 -18.38 -0.69 -5.50
C GLY A 148 -18.75 -2.13 -5.19
N ARG A 149 -19.09 -2.49 -3.95
CA ARG A 149 -19.78 -3.74 -3.64
C ARG A 149 -20.95 -3.48 -2.72
N VAL A 150 -22.12 -3.28 -3.32
CA VAL A 150 -23.38 -3.60 -2.65
C VAL A 150 -23.37 -5.11 -2.42
N ALA A 151 -22.89 -5.53 -1.25
CA ALA A 151 -23.23 -6.85 -0.74
C ALA A 151 -24.70 -6.80 -0.32
N ALA A 152 -25.57 -7.09 -1.28
CA ALA A 152 -26.96 -7.40 -1.01
C ALA A 152 -27.03 -8.61 -0.08
N GLY A 153 -27.68 -8.42 1.07
CA GLY A 153 -28.35 -9.45 1.85
C GLY A 153 -27.48 -10.28 2.80
N ARG A 154 -27.68 -10.08 4.11
CA ARG A 154 -28.65 -10.91 4.85
C ARG A 154 -28.99 -10.31 6.22
N CYS A 155 -30.30 -10.24 6.45
CA CYS A 155 -31.02 -9.84 7.63
C CYS A 155 -30.89 -10.88 8.77
N TRP A 156 -30.47 -10.48 9.97
CA TRP A 156 -30.80 -11.06 11.29
C TRP A 156 -30.59 -9.92 12.31
N GLY A 157 -31.44 -9.59 13.28
CA GLY A 157 -32.59 -10.32 13.80
C GLY A 157 -33.65 -9.42 14.44
N ARG A 158 -34.84 -9.99 14.41
CA ARG A 158 -36.07 -9.75 15.16
C ARG A 158 -35.83 -9.34 16.62
N TRP A 159 -36.32 -8.15 16.98
CA TRP A 159 -36.78 -7.85 18.35
C TRP A 159 -38.30 -8.08 18.39
N PRO A 160 -38.84 -8.92 19.29
CA PRO A 160 -40.28 -8.98 19.46
C PRO A 160 -40.78 -7.76 20.25
N ASN A 161 -41.87 -7.25 19.71
CA ASN A 161 -42.73 -6.18 20.20
C ASN A 161 -43.32 -6.53 21.58
N SER A 162 -43.38 -5.55 22.47
CA SER A 162 -44.53 -5.38 23.36
C SER A 162 -44.63 -3.92 23.77
N ALA A 163 -45.46 -3.18 23.03
CA ALA A 163 -46.14 -2.00 23.52
C ALA A 163 -47.10 -2.39 24.65
N THR A 164 -47.32 -1.50 25.62
CA THR A 164 -48.63 -0.94 26.01
C THR A 164 -48.47 -0.02 27.23
N THR A 165 -48.60 1.28 26.97
CA THR A 165 -49.46 2.26 27.66
C THR A 165 -49.90 1.97 29.12
N ARG A 166 -49.41 2.77 30.07
CA ARG A 166 -50.17 3.86 30.74
C ARG A 166 -49.30 4.58 31.77
#